data_AF-A0A8S9SCQ5-F1
#
_entry.id   AF-A0A8S9SCQ5-F1
#
_cell.length_a   1.000
_cell.length_b   1.000
_cell.length_c   1.000
_cell.angle_alpha   90.00
_cell.angle_beta   90.00
_cell.angle_gamma   90.00
#
_symmetry.space_group_name_H-M   'P 1'
#
loop_
_entity.id
_entity.type
_entity.pdbx_description
1 polymer ?
#
loop_
_entity_poly.entity_id
_entity_poly.type
_entity_poly.pdbx_seq_one_letter_code
_entity_poly.pdbx_strand_id
1 'polypeptide(L)' 'MKKEDWEMKKEDLERKERLSKLSILDTLLAKTKPLSEAEEAVKNKLLAECF' A
#
# COMPACT_ATOMS: atom_id res chain seq x y z
N MET A 1 18.25 -17.40 15.85
CA MET A 1 17.05 -17.18 15.03
C MET A 1 17.12 -18.15 13.88
N LYS A 2 16.14 -19.04 13.72
CA LYS A 2 16.16 -20.01 12.61
C LYS A 2 15.79 -19.29 11.32
N LYS A 3 16.28 -19.77 10.18
CA LYS A 3 15.98 -19.17 8.86
C LYS A 3 14.47 -19.03 8.63
N GLU A 4 13.70 -20.00 9.11
CA GLU A 4 12.23 -20.03 9.06
C GLU A 4 11.58 -18.83 9.78
N ASP A 5 12.11 -18.42 10.94
CA ASP A 5 11.60 -17.26 11.69
C ASP A 5 11.79 -15.95 10.90
N TRP A 6 12.89 -15.87 10.14
CA TRP A 6 13.21 -14.70 9.33
C TRP A 6 12.32 -14.61 8.09
N GLU A 7 12.10 -15.72 7.40
CA GLU A 7 11.22 -15.78 6.23
C GLU A 7 9.77 -15.43 6.61
N MET A 8 9.23 -16.01 7.70
CA MET A 8 7.89 -15.67 8.19
C MET A 8 7.76 -14.18 8.53
N LYS A 9 8.80 -13.60 9.15
CA LYS A 9 8.82 -12.18 9.48
C LYS A 9 8.88 -11.29 8.24
N LYS A 10 9.63 -11.71 7.21
CA LYS A 10 9.71 -11.00 5.94
C LYS A 10 8.36 -11.01 5.22
N GLU A 11 7.70 -12.17 5.12
CA GLU A 11 6.36 -12.27 4.53
C GLU A 11 5.33 -11.42 5.28
N ASP A 12 5.39 -11.38 6.61
CA ASP A 12 4.50 -10.53 7.42
C ASP A 12 4.74 -9.04 7.14
N LEU A 13 5.99 -8.62 6.99
CA LEU A 13 6.33 -7.24 6.61
C LEU A 13 5.82 -6.90 5.21
N GLU A 14 6.01 -7.79 4.23
CA GLU A 14 5.51 -7.59 2.86
C GLU A 14 3.98 -7.48 2.83
N ARG A 15 3.27 -8.33 3.60
CA ARG A 15 1.81 -8.24 3.73
C ARG A 15 1.37 -6.94 4.39
N LYS A 16 2.06 -6.49 5.45
CA LYS A 16 1.77 -5.22 6.13
C LYS A 16 2.02 -4.00 5.23
N GLU A 17 3.10 -4.03 4.44
CA GLU A 17 3.37 -2.98 3.46
C GLU A 17 2.24 -2.90 2.43
N ARG A 18 1.84 -4.03 1.86
CA ARG A 18 0.73 -4.10 0.91
C ARG A 18 -0.59 -3.60 1.52
N LEU A 19 -0.92 -4.00 2.75
CA LEU A 19 -2.12 -3.51 3.45
C LEU A 19 -2.07 -1.99 3.68
N SER A 20 -0.90 -1.45 4.02
CA SER A 20 -0.73 0.00 4.23
C SER A 20 -0.95 0.77 2.93
N LYS A 21 -0.41 0.28 1.80
CA LYS A 21 -0.63 0.86 0.47
C LYS A 21 -2.11 0.87 0.09
N LEU A 22 -2.81 -0.23 0.32
CA LEU A 22 -4.25 -0.34 0.05
C LEU A 22 -5.07 0.62 0.92
N SER A 23 -4.75 0.74 2.21
CA SER A 23 -5.45 1.68 3.11
C SER A 23 -5.29 3.14 2.68
N ILE A 24 -4.12 3.54 2.17
CA ILE A 24 -3.91 4.88 1.60
C ILE A 24 -4.76 5.05 0.34
N LEU A 25 -4.77 4.05 -0.54
CA LEU A 25 -5.57 4.09 -1.76
C LEU A 25 -7.07 4.22 -1.44
N ASP A 26 -7.59 3.44 -0.50
CA ASP A 26 -8.98 3.53 -0.04
C ASP A 26 -9.31 4.93 0.48
N THR A 27 -8.39 5.52 1.25
CA THR A 27 -8.55 6.89 1.77
C THR A 27 -8.60 7.92 0.63
N LEU A 28 -7.76 7.77 -0.40
CA LEU A 28 -7.76 8.65 -1.57
C LEU A 28 -9.03 8.48 -2.41
N LEU A 29 -9.50 7.25 -2.59
CA LEU A 29 -10.74 6.95 -3.33
C LEU A 29 -12.00 7.43 -2.59
N ALA A 30 -11.98 7.44 -1.26
CA ALA A 30 -13.10 7.91 -0.44
C ALA A 30 -13.22 9.44 -0.37
N LYS A 31 -12.23 10.20 -0.89
CA LYS A 31 -12.30 11.67 -0.89
C LYS A 31 -13.43 12.16 -1.78
N THR A 32 -14.30 12.99 -1.20
CA THR A 32 -15.42 13.64 -1.91
C THR A 32 -15.00 14.92 -2.62
N LYS A 33 -13.80 15.43 -2.33
CA LYS A 33 -13.20 16.59 -3.01
C LYS A 33 -12.26 16.11 -4.11
N PRO A 34 -12.05 16.91 -5.17
CA PRO A 34 -11.03 16.62 -6.17
C PRO A 34 -9.67 16.39 -5.51
N LEU A 35 -8.95 15.38 -5.98
CA LEU A 35 -7.58 15.13 -5.55
C LEU A 35 -6.67 16.21 -6.12
N SER A 36 -5.67 16.61 -5.35
CA SER A 36 -4.56 17.39 -5.88
C SER A 36 -3.73 16.55 -6.86
N GLU A 37 -2.96 17.21 -7.72
CA GLU A 37 -2.08 16.54 -8.69
C GLU A 37 -1.15 15.51 -8.03
N ALA A 38 -0.58 15.86 -6.87
CA ALA A 38 0.27 14.95 -6.09
C ALA A 38 -0.50 13.72 -5.61
N GLU A 39 -1.74 13.88 -5.16
CA GLU A 39 -2.59 12.78 -4.70
C GLU A 39 -3.05 11.89 -5.86
N GLU A 40 -3.32 12.46 -7.04
CA GLU A 40 -3.60 11.68 -8.24
C GLU A 40 -2.38 10.87 -8.68
N ALA A 41 -1.19 11.47 -8.66
CA ALA A 41 0.05 10.75 -8.96
C ALA A 41 0.28 9.57 -8.00
N VAL A 42 0.06 9.79 -6.69
CA VAL A 42 0.13 8.72 -5.67
C VAL A 42 -0.92 7.64 -5.92
N LYS A 43 -2.19 8.02 -6.17
CA LYS A 43 -3.28 7.09 -6.50
C LYS A 43 -2.92 6.21 -7.69
N ASN A 44 -2.45 6.82 -8.79
CA ASN A 44 -2.10 6.09 -10.01
C ASN A 44 -0.91 5.15 -9.79
N LYS A 45 0.10 5.58 -9.05
CA LYS A 45 1.25 4.74 -8.68
C LYS A 45 0.81 3.55 -7.81
N LEU A 46 -0.03 3.79 -6.80
CA LEU A 46 -0.53 2.73 -5.92
C LEU A 46 -1.41 1.71 -6.69
N LEU A 47 -2.21 2.18 -7.65
CA LEU A 47 -2.99 1.29 -8.52
C LEU A 47 -2.07 0.37 -9.34
N ALA A 48 -1.03 0.91 -9.96
CA ALA A 48 -0.07 0.13 -10.74
C ALA A 48 0.80 -0.83 -9.90
N GLU A 49 1.03 -0.52 -8.62
CA GLU A 49 1.76 -1.42 -7.72
C GLU A 49 0.88 -2.51 -7.10
N CYS A 50 -0.43 -2.28 -6.97
CA CYS A 50 -1.34 -3.20 -6.27
C CYS A 50 -2.20 -4.06 -7.20
N PHE A 51 -2.37 -3.66 -8.48
CA PHE A 51 -3.23 -4.31 -9.48
C PHE A 51 -2.54 -4.38 -10.85
#